data_AF-A0A3N6MBX6-F1
#
_entry.id   AF-A0A3N6MBX6-F1
#
_cell.length_a   1.000
_cell.length_b   1.000
_cell.length_c   1.000
_cell.angle_alpha   90.00
_cell.angle_beta   90.00
_cell.angle_gamma   90.00
#
_symmetry.space_group_name_H-M   'P 1'
#
loop_
_entity.id
_entity.type
_entity.pdbx_description
1 polymer ?
#
loop_
_entity_poly.entity_id
_entity_poly.type
_entity_poly.pdbx_seq_one_letter_code
_entity_poly.pdbx_strand_id
1 'polypeptide(L)'
;MEVNCEGCAGCCLDWRPLLETETRGDDGSRGRTHGENGSHGRTHDEAEVDRNPVDDDPTFVSLTRGTVRTVLEQGAVPALTPRFWHARDDRESVEIDGRRIAAVAGRPVFFLGLRKPPKPVAPFGREEPSWLPTCVFLDPSTLQCRVYDGEFFPEDCGVYPEQTLALGVETECERVEKTFGGERLVSTEVDDEPDGLLLGTGAIGEKLFCHPRPAALEGTIERLAAGELTAEDRAETAAVAAASSPGTVEISEAHYERARDRALEAATDESGGGSGVATDEDGAWIGPAIREWHRRRVAAGETVPSPSTAADVEDARGAPETPGWDDLEGE
;
A
#
# COMPACT_ATOMS: atom_id res chain seq x y z
N MET A 1 0.86 21.41 -1.52
CA MET A 1 0.06 20.43 -0.75
C MET A 1 -0.42 21.13 0.50
N GLU A 2 -1.74 21.29 0.62
CA GLU A 2 -2.39 21.56 1.90
C GLU A 2 -2.50 20.28 2.71
N VAL A 3 -2.54 20.41 4.02
CA VAL A 3 -1.99 19.43 4.99
C VAL A 3 -2.99 19.06 6.05
N ASN A 4 -4.25 19.11 5.70
CA ASN A 4 -5.31 18.71 6.62
C ASN A 4 -5.34 17.19 6.61
N CYS A 5 -4.94 16.54 7.71
CA CYS A 5 -4.97 15.08 7.81
C CYS A 5 -6.38 14.51 7.65
N GLU A 6 -7.40 15.33 7.87
CA GLU A 6 -8.78 15.08 7.47
C GLU A 6 -8.85 14.98 5.93
N GLY A 7 -8.91 13.75 5.44
CA GLY A 7 -8.84 13.44 4.00
C GLY A 7 -7.41 13.30 3.41
N CYS A 8 -6.35 13.29 4.24
CA CYS A 8 -4.96 13.27 3.74
C CYS A 8 -4.38 11.88 3.44
N ALA A 9 -3.45 11.95 2.50
CA ALA A 9 -2.63 10.93 1.88
C ALA A 9 -1.35 10.57 2.67
N GLY A 10 -1.31 10.69 4.01
CA GLY A 10 -0.10 10.43 4.80
C GLY A 10 0.46 9.01 4.61
N CYS A 11 -0.43 8.02 4.50
CA CYS A 11 -0.10 6.63 4.15
C CYS A 11 0.12 6.41 2.65
N CYS A 12 -0.25 7.38 1.81
CA CYS A 12 -0.25 7.25 0.36
C CYS A 12 1.10 7.59 -0.28
N LEU A 13 2.09 8.09 0.45
CA LEU A 13 3.40 8.46 -0.10
C LEU A 13 4.51 7.84 0.74
N ASP A 14 5.57 7.35 0.08
CA ASP A 14 6.84 7.04 0.74
C ASP A 14 7.83 8.20 0.54
N TRP A 15 8.14 8.91 1.63
CA TRP A 15 8.98 10.10 1.65
C TRP A 15 10.48 9.80 1.84
N ARG A 16 10.85 8.57 2.23
CA ARG A 16 12.26 8.20 2.48
C ARG A 16 13.21 8.51 1.32
N PRO A 17 12.83 8.32 0.03
CA PRO A 17 13.72 8.63 -1.09
C PRO A 17 14.20 10.10 -1.15
N LEU A 18 13.42 11.03 -0.62
CA LEU A 18 13.83 12.44 -0.54
C LEU A 18 14.92 12.64 0.52
N LEU A 19 14.77 12.02 1.68
CA LEU A 19 15.72 12.10 2.80
C LEU A 19 17.09 11.53 2.42
N GLU A 20 17.12 10.43 1.68
CA GLU A 20 18.36 9.82 1.19
C GLU A 20 19.10 10.70 0.17
N THR A 21 18.34 11.46 -0.63
CA THR A 21 18.91 12.38 -1.63
C THR A 21 19.49 13.63 -0.95
N GLU A 22 18.83 14.17 0.07
CA GLU A 22 19.31 15.33 0.83
C GLU A 22 20.56 15.01 1.66
N THR A 23 20.62 13.81 2.26
CA THR A 23 21.78 13.37 3.08
C THR A 23 23.06 13.20 2.24
N ARG A 24 22.96 13.02 0.92
CA ARG A 24 24.12 12.96 0.01
C ARG A 24 24.73 14.33 -0.30
N GLY A 25 24.10 15.43 0.14
CA GLY A 25 24.48 16.80 -0.18
C GLY A 25 25.57 17.43 0.69
N ASP A 26 25.89 16.90 1.87
CA ASP A 26 26.83 17.57 2.80
C ASP A 26 27.44 16.62 3.85
N ASP A 27 28.11 15.53 3.46
CA ASP A 27 29.36 15.11 4.13
C ASP A 27 30.05 13.93 3.41
N GLY A 28 31.36 14.05 3.24
CA GLY A 28 32.23 13.07 2.58
C GLY A 28 32.60 11.88 3.46
N SER A 29 31.65 11.20 4.11
CA SER A 29 31.93 10.03 4.95
C SER A 29 31.11 8.81 4.55
N ARG A 30 31.82 7.78 4.08
CA ARG A 30 31.30 6.43 3.82
C ARG A 30 30.82 5.81 5.14
N GLY A 31 29.51 5.65 5.31
CA GLY A 31 28.92 4.87 6.39
C GLY A 31 27.57 4.30 5.98
N ARG A 32 27.43 2.97 6.03
CA ARG A 32 26.13 2.30 5.96
C ARG A 32 25.32 2.75 7.17
N THR A 33 24.20 3.42 6.95
CA THR A 33 23.21 3.69 7.99
C THR A 33 22.00 2.80 7.72
N HIS A 34 22.05 1.60 8.30
CA HIS A 34 20.82 1.00 8.82
C HIS A 34 20.38 1.84 10.03
N GLY A 35 19.08 2.02 10.18
CA GLY A 35 18.44 3.04 11.01
C GLY A 35 18.99 3.19 12.43
N GLU A 36 19.35 4.43 12.77
CA GLU A 36 19.34 4.94 14.12
C GLU A 36 18.42 6.16 14.12
N ASN A 37 17.14 5.96 14.40
CA ASN A 37 16.30 6.92 15.12
C ASN A 37 14.96 6.27 15.46
N GLY A 38 14.79 5.97 16.76
CA GLY A 38 13.65 5.26 17.34
C GLY A 38 13.94 4.64 18.71
N SER A 39 15.21 4.57 19.11
CA SER A 39 15.61 4.17 20.46
C SER A 39 15.63 5.40 21.39
N HIS A 40 14.47 5.73 21.97
CA HIS A 40 14.42 6.52 23.20
C HIS A 40 13.85 5.63 24.31
N GLY A 41 14.76 5.05 25.09
CA GLY A 41 14.47 4.61 26.46
C GLY A 41 13.93 3.19 26.65
N ARG A 42 14.54 2.16 26.06
CA ARG A 42 14.42 0.80 26.63
C ARG A 42 15.79 0.35 27.12
N THR A 43 15.87 0.07 28.41
CA THR A 43 17.04 -0.46 29.09
C THR A 43 17.51 -1.74 28.40
N HIS A 44 18.81 -1.80 28.14
CA HIS A 44 19.54 -2.94 27.61
C HIS A 44 19.18 -4.27 28.34
N ASP A 45 18.33 -5.11 27.73
CA ASP A 45 18.42 -6.58 27.82
C ASP A 45 17.48 -7.37 26.87
N GLU A 46 16.59 -6.73 26.11
CA GLU A 46 15.79 -7.43 25.09
C GLU A 46 15.78 -6.63 23.78
N ALA A 47 16.66 -7.01 22.84
CA ALA A 47 16.48 -6.63 21.44
C ALA A 47 15.23 -7.35 20.92
N GLU A 48 14.08 -6.71 21.05
CA GLU A 48 12.82 -7.14 20.43
C GLU A 48 13.07 -7.27 18.92
N VAL A 49 13.22 -8.50 18.43
CA VAL A 49 13.49 -8.79 17.02
C VAL A 49 12.25 -8.41 16.22
N ASP A 50 12.22 -7.23 15.63
CA ASP A 50 11.08 -6.79 14.84
C ASP A 50 10.87 -7.68 13.60
N ARG A 51 9.61 -7.92 13.21
CA ARG A 51 9.30 -8.67 11.98
C ARG A 51 9.42 -7.70 10.81
N ASN A 52 10.55 -7.73 10.11
CA ASN A 52 10.74 -6.87 8.94
C ASN A 52 9.86 -7.31 7.76
N PRO A 53 9.14 -6.38 7.10
CA PRO A 53 8.40 -6.69 5.88
C PRO A 53 9.34 -7.03 4.72
N VAL A 54 8.86 -7.86 3.80
CA VAL A 54 9.64 -8.29 2.61
C VAL A 54 9.65 -7.22 1.52
N ASP A 55 8.62 -6.37 1.46
CA ASP A 55 8.43 -5.33 0.44
C ASP A 55 9.16 -4.00 0.76
N ASP A 56 9.71 -3.87 1.97
CA ASP A 56 10.39 -2.67 2.50
C ASP A 56 9.57 -1.36 2.38
N ASP A 57 8.24 -1.43 2.30
CA ASP A 57 7.39 -0.24 2.30
C ASP A 57 7.03 0.18 3.75
N PRO A 58 7.35 1.41 4.19
CA PRO A 58 7.22 1.82 5.58
C PRO A 58 5.76 2.08 5.97
N THR A 59 4.89 2.39 5.01
CA THR A 59 3.50 2.74 5.27
C THR A 59 2.58 1.76 4.54
N PHE A 60 1.70 1.07 5.25
CA PHE A 60 0.86 0.05 4.60
C PHE A 60 -0.49 -0.05 5.26
N VAL A 61 -1.51 0.38 4.50
CA VAL A 61 -2.90 0.19 4.89
C VAL A 61 -3.27 -1.25 4.57
N SER A 62 -3.32 -2.09 5.60
CA SER A 62 -3.84 -3.45 5.48
C SER A 62 -5.36 -3.42 5.34
N LEU A 63 -5.88 -4.06 4.30
CA LEU A 63 -7.30 -4.12 3.98
C LEU A 63 -7.98 -5.31 4.67
N THR A 64 -9.22 -5.11 5.08
CA THR A 64 -10.09 -6.20 5.52
C THR A 64 -10.52 -7.09 4.36
N ARG A 65 -10.99 -8.29 4.68
CA ARG A 65 -11.58 -9.24 3.74
C ARG A 65 -12.79 -8.64 3.03
N GLY A 66 -13.61 -7.88 3.75
CA GLY A 66 -14.76 -7.16 3.17
C GLY A 66 -14.32 -6.23 2.05
N THR A 67 -13.36 -5.34 2.34
CA THR A 67 -12.80 -4.42 1.37
C THR A 67 -12.14 -5.14 0.18
N VAL A 68 -11.39 -6.22 0.42
CA VAL A 68 -10.80 -7.02 -0.66
C VAL A 68 -11.86 -7.58 -1.61
N ARG A 69 -13.01 -8.02 -1.07
CA ARG A 69 -14.15 -8.48 -1.89
C ARG A 69 -14.75 -7.35 -2.71
N THR A 70 -14.95 -6.17 -2.13
CA THR A 70 -15.41 -5.00 -2.86
C THR A 70 -14.46 -4.65 -4.02
N VAL A 71 -13.15 -4.65 -3.78
CA VAL A 71 -12.14 -4.38 -4.82
C VAL A 71 -12.18 -5.44 -5.94
N LEU A 72 -12.37 -6.71 -5.60
CA LEU A 72 -12.56 -7.79 -6.58
C LEU A 72 -13.86 -7.62 -7.38
N GLU A 73 -14.96 -7.31 -6.71
CA GLU A 73 -16.26 -7.08 -7.32
C GLU A 73 -16.25 -5.89 -8.28
N GLN A 74 -15.43 -4.88 -8.03
CA GLN A 74 -15.25 -3.73 -8.92
C GLN A 74 -14.15 -3.91 -9.99
N GLY A 75 -13.52 -5.10 -10.07
CA GLY A 75 -12.47 -5.37 -11.06
C GLY A 75 -11.16 -4.60 -10.80
N ALA A 76 -11.00 -4.00 -9.63
CA ALA A 76 -9.88 -3.15 -9.26
C ALA A 76 -8.71 -3.93 -8.62
N VAL A 77 -8.63 -5.25 -8.81
CA VAL A 77 -7.52 -6.11 -8.33
C VAL A 77 -6.12 -5.60 -8.72
N PRO A 78 -5.91 -4.97 -9.89
CA PRO A 78 -4.64 -4.33 -10.20
C PRO A 78 -4.13 -3.32 -9.17
N ALA A 79 -5.01 -2.77 -8.32
CA ALA A 79 -4.68 -1.89 -7.21
C ALA A 79 -4.05 -2.60 -6.01
N LEU A 80 -4.22 -3.92 -5.87
CA LEU A 80 -3.85 -4.67 -4.67
C LEU A 80 -2.40 -5.13 -4.69
N THR A 81 -1.77 -5.22 -3.52
CA THR A 81 -0.47 -5.89 -3.33
C THR A 81 -0.43 -6.62 -1.99
N PRO A 82 0.15 -7.83 -1.94
CA PRO A 82 0.40 -8.51 -0.69
C PRO A 82 1.64 -7.97 0.01
N ARG A 83 1.63 -8.06 1.35
CA ARG A 83 2.80 -7.88 2.21
C ARG A 83 3.02 -9.13 3.04
N PHE A 84 4.25 -9.65 3.00
CA PHE A 84 4.72 -10.72 3.85
C PHE A 84 5.81 -10.21 4.79
N TRP A 85 6.12 -10.97 5.85
CA TRP A 85 7.18 -10.65 6.80
C TRP A 85 8.17 -11.78 6.94
N HIS A 86 9.41 -11.42 7.25
CA HIS A 86 10.38 -12.37 7.73
C HIS A 86 9.97 -12.93 9.10
N ALA A 87 10.18 -14.23 9.29
CA ALA A 87 9.95 -14.87 10.58
C ALA A 87 11.01 -14.44 11.61
N ARG A 88 10.61 -14.31 12.88
CA ARG A 88 11.53 -14.00 14.00
C ARG A 88 12.41 -15.20 14.35
N ASP A 89 11.83 -16.40 14.30
CA ASP A 89 12.49 -17.65 14.56
C ASP A 89 11.91 -18.80 13.73
N ASP A 90 12.57 -19.95 13.76
CA ASP A 90 12.24 -21.08 12.91
C ASP A 90 10.89 -21.74 13.25
N ARG A 91 10.34 -21.55 14.46
CA ARG A 91 9.11 -22.22 14.92
C ARG A 91 7.85 -21.62 14.30
N GLU A 92 7.93 -20.36 13.90
CA GLU A 92 6.82 -19.60 13.29
C GLU A 92 7.13 -19.28 11.82
N SER A 93 7.85 -20.18 11.14
CA SER A 93 8.37 -19.94 9.80
C SER A 93 8.01 -21.03 8.80
N VAL A 94 7.93 -20.62 7.54
CA VAL A 94 7.99 -21.51 6.38
C VAL A 94 9.06 -20.97 5.44
N GLU A 95 9.89 -21.85 4.89
CA GLU A 95 10.91 -21.46 3.91
C GLU A 95 10.29 -21.40 2.50
N ILE A 96 10.41 -20.26 1.85
CA ILE A 96 9.94 -20.01 0.48
C ILE A 96 10.97 -19.12 -0.21
N ASP A 97 11.39 -19.48 -1.41
CA ASP A 97 12.39 -18.73 -2.20
C ASP A 97 13.69 -18.41 -1.42
N GLY A 98 14.13 -19.36 -0.58
CA GLY A 98 15.31 -19.21 0.28
C GLY A 98 15.14 -18.19 1.43
N ARG A 99 13.91 -17.76 1.72
CA ARG A 99 13.57 -16.82 2.79
C ARG A 99 12.67 -17.49 3.83
N ARG A 100 12.93 -17.22 5.11
CA ARG A 100 12.05 -17.62 6.21
C ARG A 100 10.91 -16.64 6.34
N ILE A 101 9.72 -17.06 5.95
CA ILE A 101 8.50 -16.26 5.96
C ILE A 101 7.65 -16.59 7.18
N ALA A 102 7.14 -15.55 7.84
CA ALA A 102 6.28 -15.70 9.02
C ALA A 102 5.04 -16.55 8.67
N ALA A 103 4.67 -17.44 9.59
CA ALA A 103 3.60 -18.38 9.38
C ALA A 103 2.78 -18.64 10.64
N VAL A 104 1.49 -18.89 10.45
CA VAL A 104 0.57 -19.37 11.48
C VAL A 104 0.10 -20.76 11.08
N ALA A 105 0.26 -21.74 11.97
CA ALA A 105 -0.09 -23.13 11.70
C ALA A 105 0.54 -23.69 10.40
N GLY A 106 1.80 -23.31 10.12
CA GLY A 106 2.52 -23.72 8.91
C GLY A 106 2.02 -23.07 7.61
N ARG A 107 1.17 -22.04 7.70
CA ARG A 107 0.65 -21.27 6.57
C ARG A 107 1.29 -19.87 6.55
N PRO A 108 1.98 -19.48 5.47
CA PRO A 108 2.55 -18.15 5.31
C PRO A 108 1.49 -17.08 5.51
N VAL A 109 1.79 -16.08 6.33
CA VAL A 109 0.85 -14.99 6.61
C VAL A 109 1.15 -13.74 5.81
N PHE A 110 0.10 -13.05 5.38
CA PHE A 110 0.21 -11.82 4.63
C PHE A 110 -0.94 -10.85 4.94
N PHE A 111 -0.69 -9.56 4.72
CA PHE A 111 -1.75 -8.57 4.52
C PHE A 111 -1.93 -8.31 3.04
N LEU A 112 -3.10 -7.80 2.65
CA LEU A 112 -3.29 -7.11 1.39
C LEU A 112 -3.40 -5.61 1.64
N GLY A 113 -2.84 -4.83 0.74
CA GLY A 113 -2.87 -3.37 0.77
C GLY A 113 -2.98 -2.80 -0.64
N LEU A 114 -2.89 -1.49 -0.72
CA LEU A 114 -2.90 -0.75 -1.98
C LEU A 114 -1.49 -0.58 -2.54
N ARG A 115 -1.35 -0.71 -3.85
CA ARG A 115 -0.10 -0.50 -4.57
C ARG A 115 0.29 0.97 -4.57
N LYS A 116 1.60 1.17 -4.62
CA LYS A 116 2.23 2.48 -4.76
C LYS A 116 3.08 2.57 -6.02
N PRO A 117 2.48 2.71 -7.22
CA PRO A 117 3.26 3.00 -8.42
C PRO A 117 4.11 4.27 -8.26
N PRO A 118 5.21 4.40 -9.01
CA PRO A 118 5.99 5.63 -9.00
C PRO A 118 5.22 6.75 -9.70
N LYS A 119 4.87 7.82 -8.99
CA LYS A 119 4.22 9.01 -9.58
C LYS A 119 5.10 10.26 -9.43
N PRO A 120 5.01 11.23 -10.35
CA PRO A 120 5.74 12.49 -10.25
C PRO A 120 4.99 13.43 -9.32
N VAL A 121 5.37 13.45 -8.05
CA VAL A 121 4.72 14.25 -7.00
C VAL A 121 5.62 15.41 -6.63
N ALA A 122 5.07 16.61 -6.46
CA ALA A 122 5.78 17.76 -5.89
C ALA A 122 5.62 17.76 -4.35
N PRO A 123 6.69 17.42 -3.58
CA PRO A 123 6.64 17.39 -2.12
C PRO A 123 6.43 18.77 -1.50
N PHE A 124 6.15 18.80 -0.20
CA PHE A 124 6.03 20.05 0.57
C PHE A 124 7.23 20.98 0.38
N GLY A 125 6.95 22.25 0.09
CA GLY A 125 7.98 23.30 -0.01
C GLY A 125 8.91 23.15 -1.21
N ARG A 126 8.64 22.24 -2.14
CA ARG A 126 9.44 22.04 -3.37
C ARG A 126 8.61 22.38 -4.60
N GLU A 127 9.19 23.19 -5.48
CA GLU A 127 8.59 23.51 -6.79
C GLU A 127 8.78 22.36 -7.79
N GLU A 128 9.86 21.59 -7.65
CA GLU A 128 10.22 20.51 -8.57
C GLU A 128 9.67 19.15 -8.11
N PRO A 129 9.00 18.38 -9.01
CA PRO A 129 8.48 17.06 -8.68
C PRO A 129 9.59 16.01 -8.55
N SER A 130 9.29 14.93 -7.84
CA SER A 130 10.13 13.74 -7.69
C SER A 130 9.32 12.47 -7.96
N TRP A 131 9.99 11.44 -8.50
CA TRP A 131 9.40 10.11 -8.59
C TRP A 131 9.31 9.49 -7.19
N LEU A 132 8.09 9.38 -6.66
CA LEU A 132 7.84 8.79 -5.34
C LEU A 132 6.91 7.58 -5.47
N PRO A 133 7.07 6.54 -4.64
CA PRO A 133 6.03 5.53 -4.46
C PRO A 133 4.77 6.21 -3.93
N THR A 134 3.70 6.16 -4.72
CA THR A 134 2.48 6.89 -4.45
C THR A 134 1.26 5.99 -4.63
N CYS A 135 0.35 6.00 -3.65
CA CYS A 135 -0.90 5.23 -3.67
C CYS A 135 -1.57 5.37 -5.04
N VAL A 136 -2.01 4.24 -5.55
CA VAL A 136 -2.65 4.13 -6.86
C VAL A 136 -3.80 5.13 -7.05
N PHE A 137 -4.55 5.48 -6.00
CA PHE A 137 -5.67 6.42 -6.07
C PHE A 137 -5.31 7.88 -5.79
N LEU A 138 -4.07 8.19 -5.41
CA LEU A 138 -3.66 9.57 -5.19
C LEU A 138 -3.39 10.24 -6.54
N ASP A 139 -4.12 11.31 -6.85
CA ASP A 139 -3.80 12.15 -8.00
C ASP A 139 -2.50 12.93 -7.70
N PRO A 140 -1.42 12.78 -8.48
CA PRO A 140 -0.18 13.48 -8.20
C PRO A 140 -0.25 15.00 -8.47
N SER A 141 -1.25 15.47 -9.23
CA SER A 141 -1.44 16.89 -9.56
C SER A 141 -2.08 17.66 -8.41
N THR A 142 -3.15 17.10 -7.84
CA THR A 142 -3.92 17.73 -6.76
C THR A 142 -3.53 17.21 -5.38
N LEU A 143 -2.95 16.01 -5.31
CA LEU A 143 -2.61 15.30 -4.08
C LEU A 143 -3.84 14.93 -3.26
N GLN A 144 -4.97 14.74 -3.95
CA GLN A 144 -6.22 14.26 -3.38
C GLN A 144 -6.47 12.80 -3.77
N CYS A 145 -7.13 12.06 -2.88
CA CYS A 145 -7.56 10.70 -3.16
C CYS A 145 -8.77 10.73 -4.10
N ARG A 146 -8.63 10.15 -5.30
CA ARG A 146 -9.67 10.10 -6.35
C ARG A 146 -10.96 9.40 -5.91
N VAL A 147 -10.88 8.58 -4.87
CA VAL A 147 -11.99 7.74 -4.41
C VAL A 147 -12.46 8.13 -3.01
N TYR A 148 -12.01 9.28 -2.49
CA TYR A 148 -12.41 9.77 -1.18
C TYR A 148 -13.93 9.98 -1.09
N ASP A 149 -14.53 9.53 0.01
CA ASP A 149 -15.98 9.57 0.29
C ASP A 149 -16.87 8.91 -0.80
N GLY A 150 -16.25 8.21 -1.75
CA GLY A 150 -16.93 7.45 -2.79
C GLY A 150 -17.24 6.02 -2.33
N GLU A 151 -18.10 5.33 -3.08
CA GLU A 151 -18.46 3.93 -2.80
C GLU A 151 -17.26 2.96 -2.82
N PHE A 152 -16.17 3.36 -3.48
CA PHE A 152 -14.93 2.58 -3.54
C PHE A 152 -13.90 2.98 -2.46
N PHE A 153 -14.18 3.99 -1.63
CA PHE A 153 -13.27 4.39 -0.55
C PHE A 153 -13.10 3.24 0.45
N PRO A 154 -11.88 2.70 0.65
CA PRO A 154 -11.68 1.68 1.68
C PRO A 154 -11.91 2.26 3.07
N GLU A 155 -12.81 1.67 3.85
CA GLU A 155 -12.99 2.03 5.27
C GLU A 155 -11.65 1.98 6.03
N ASP A 156 -10.79 1.00 5.71
CA ASP A 156 -9.44 0.87 6.25
C ASP A 156 -8.57 2.12 6.03
N CYS A 157 -8.77 2.86 4.94
CA CYS A 157 -8.04 4.11 4.70
C CYS A 157 -8.51 5.24 5.63
N GLY A 158 -9.80 5.27 5.97
CA GLY A 158 -10.38 6.28 6.87
C GLY A 158 -9.92 6.10 8.32
N VAL A 159 -9.84 4.86 8.80
CA VAL A 159 -9.45 4.55 10.19
C VAL A 159 -7.95 4.41 10.41
N TYR A 160 -7.14 4.33 9.34
CA TYR A 160 -5.69 4.09 9.45
C TYR A 160 -4.94 5.12 10.30
N PRO A 161 -5.17 6.45 10.17
CA PRO A 161 -4.47 7.44 10.99
C PRO A 161 -4.76 7.26 12.48
N GLU A 162 -6.05 7.13 12.84
CA GLU A 162 -6.49 6.93 14.24
C GLU A 162 -5.92 5.63 14.83
N GLN A 163 -5.96 4.53 14.07
CA GLN A 163 -5.39 3.25 14.51
C GLN A 163 -3.88 3.33 14.73
N THR A 164 -3.16 4.10 13.91
CA THR A 164 -1.70 4.28 14.05
C THR A 164 -1.37 5.05 15.33
N LEU A 165 -2.14 6.11 15.63
CA LEU A 165 -2.04 6.86 16.87
C LEU A 165 -2.38 5.98 18.09
N ALA A 166 -3.45 5.18 18.01
CA ALA A 166 -3.85 4.25 19.07
C ALA A 166 -2.76 3.22 19.42
N LEU A 167 -2.02 2.77 18.40
CA LEU A 167 -0.90 1.84 18.56
C LEU A 167 0.39 2.52 19.07
N GLY A 168 0.38 3.84 19.27
CA GLY A 168 1.55 4.61 19.71
C GLY A 168 2.70 4.59 18.70
N VAL A 169 2.38 4.38 17.42
CA VAL A 169 3.36 4.40 16.33
C VAL A 169 3.41 5.80 15.75
N GLU A 170 4.60 6.38 15.64
CA GLU A 170 4.78 7.71 15.03
C GLU A 170 4.28 7.67 13.57
N THR A 171 3.31 8.51 13.25
CA THR A 171 2.77 8.69 11.91
C THR A 171 3.70 9.56 11.04
N GLU A 172 3.59 9.43 9.72
CA GLU A 172 4.26 10.36 8.80
C GLU A 172 3.82 11.81 9.03
N CYS A 173 2.57 12.02 9.43
CA CYS A 173 2.01 13.33 9.73
C CYS A 173 2.69 13.96 10.95
N GLU A 174 2.84 13.21 12.05
CA GLU A 174 3.61 13.66 13.23
C GLU A 174 5.06 14.02 12.87
N ARG A 175 5.70 13.24 11.98
CA ARG A 175 7.07 13.55 11.53
C ARG A 175 7.15 14.83 10.72
N VAL A 176 6.18 15.07 9.83
CA VAL A 176 6.08 16.30 9.03
C VAL A 176 5.81 17.51 9.94
N GLU A 177 4.88 17.41 10.89
CA GLU A 177 4.60 18.47 11.87
C GLU A 177 5.81 18.82 12.71
N LYS A 178 6.52 17.82 13.24
CA LYS A 178 7.73 18.02 14.04
C LYS A 178 8.80 18.80 13.27
N THR A 179 8.85 18.64 11.96
CA THR A 179 9.87 19.27 11.10
C THR A 179 9.46 20.66 10.62
N PHE A 180 8.20 20.84 10.23
CA PHE A 180 7.74 22.07 9.54
C PHE A 180 6.75 22.93 10.37
N GLY A 181 6.27 22.43 11.52
CA GLY A 181 5.25 23.06 12.36
C GLY A 181 3.81 22.90 11.83
N GLY A 182 2.83 23.24 12.67
CA GLY A 182 1.39 23.23 12.36
C GLY A 182 0.55 22.33 13.28
N GLU A 183 -0.77 22.55 13.31
CA GLU A 183 -1.78 21.62 13.86
C GLU A 183 -2.44 20.95 12.63
N ARG A 184 -1.92 19.81 12.20
CA ARG A 184 -2.33 19.10 10.99
C ARG A 184 -3.04 17.77 11.31
N LEU A 185 -2.79 17.21 12.49
CA LEU A 185 -3.43 15.99 12.96
C LEU A 185 -4.94 16.17 13.04
N VAL A 186 -5.67 15.20 12.48
CA VAL A 186 -6.97 14.80 13.03
C VAL A 186 -6.71 14.62 14.53
N SER A 187 -7.50 15.28 15.37
CA SER A 187 -7.39 15.31 16.84
C SER A 187 -6.40 14.30 17.44
N THR A 188 -5.46 14.77 18.27
CA THR A 188 -4.61 13.86 19.07
C THR A 188 -5.42 13.02 20.07
N GLU A 189 -6.72 13.30 20.21
CA GLU A 189 -7.66 12.48 20.97
C GLU A 189 -8.02 11.25 20.12
N VAL A 190 -7.55 10.09 20.56
CA VAL A 190 -7.95 8.79 20.05
C VAL A 190 -9.07 8.29 20.98
N ASP A 191 -10.13 7.72 20.42
CA ASP A 191 -11.15 7.06 21.22
C ASP A 191 -10.53 5.90 22.03
N ASP A 192 -10.99 5.69 23.26
CA ASP A 192 -10.46 4.63 24.15
C ASP A 192 -10.59 3.22 23.53
N GLU A 193 -11.51 3.04 22.58
CA GLU A 193 -11.71 1.84 21.76
C GLU A 193 -11.75 2.25 20.28
N PRO A 194 -10.60 2.38 19.60
CA PRO A 194 -10.57 2.80 18.20
C PRO A 194 -11.31 1.79 17.31
N ASP A 195 -12.17 2.30 16.45
CA ASP A 195 -13.02 1.47 15.61
C ASP A 195 -12.20 0.56 14.68
N GLY A 196 -12.62 -0.70 14.56
CA GLY A 196 -12.08 -1.64 13.58
C GLY A 196 -10.63 -2.11 13.84
N LEU A 197 -10.03 -1.83 15.01
CA LEU A 197 -8.69 -2.31 15.35
C LEU A 197 -8.70 -3.84 15.62
N LEU A 198 -8.57 -4.63 14.56
CA LEU A 198 -8.56 -6.09 14.62
C LEU A 198 -7.19 -6.61 15.09
N LEU A 199 -7.12 -7.05 16.35
CA LEU A 199 -5.94 -7.66 16.95
C LEU A 199 -6.18 -9.12 17.38
N GLY A 200 -5.08 -9.85 17.56
CA GLY A 200 -5.11 -11.24 18.03
C GLY A 200 -5.75 -12.20 17.03
N THR A 201 -6.36 -13.27 17.53
CA THR A 201 -6.95 -14.34 16.68
C THR A 201 -8.12 -13.86 15.84
N GLY A 202 -8.83 -12.80 16.28
CA GLY A 202 -9.93 -12.20 15.53
C GLY A 202 -9.50 -11.56 14.20
N ALA A 203 -8.22 -11.18 14.08
CA ALA A 203 -7.67 -10.65 12.85
C ALA A 203 -7.41 -11.74 11.79
N ILE A 204 -7.26 -13.00 12.19
CA ILE A 204 -6.96 -14.10 11.27
C ILE A 204 -8.15 -14.33 10.34
N GLY A 205 -7.89 -14.31 9.03
CA GLY A 205 -8.90 -14.50 7.99
C GLY A 205 -9.81 -13.29 7.76
N GLU A 206 -9.70 -12.24 8.57
CA GLU A 206 -10.41 -10.97 8.36
C GLU A 206 -9.46 -9.85 7.90
N LYS A 207 -8.25 -9.75 8.45
CA LYS A 207 -7.24 -8.75 8.07
C LYS A 207 -5.86 -9.39 7.85
N LEU A 208 -5.49 -10.37 8.68
CA LEU A 208 -4.31 -11.22 8.50
C LEU A 208 -4.69 -12.51 7.77
N PHE A 209 -4.21 -12.70 6.55
CA PHE A 209 -4.56 -13.86 5.72
C PHE A 209 -3.48 -14.95 5.82
N CYS A 210 -3.91 -16.21 5.72
CA CYS A 210 -3.02 -17.38 5.82
C CYS A 210 -3.07 -18.18 4.51
N HIS A 211 -1.96 -18.21 3.76
CA HIS A 211 -1.90 -18.92 2.49
C HIS A 211 -1.98 -20.44 2.70
N PRO A 212 -2.99 -21.15 2.17
CA PRO A 212 -3.21 -22.56 2.49
C PRO A 212 -2.14 -23.49 1.89
N ARG A 213 -1.44 -23.05 0.85
CA ARG A 213 -0.48 -23.85 0.08
C ARG A 213 0.83 -23.08 -0.09
N PRO A 214 1.86 -23.30 0.75
CA PRO A 214 3.11 -22.55 0.67
C PRO A 214 3.81 -22.69 -0.70
N ALA A 215 3.76 -23.89 -1.29
CA ALA A 215 4.39 -24.15 -2.59
C ALA A 215 3.80 -23.34 -3.76
N ALA A 216 2.57 -22.83 -3.63
CA ALA A 216 1.98 -21.97 -4.65
C ALA A 216 2.55 -20.53 -4.65
N LEU A 217 3.35 -20.18 -3.63
CA LEU A 217 4.06 -18.90 -3.53
C LEU A 217 5.51 -18.98 -4.04
N GLU A 218 5.92 -20.10 -4.63
CA GLU A 218 7.27 -20.26 -5.19
C GLU A 218 7.51 -19.23 -6.32
N GLY A 219 8.59 -18.48 -6.20
CA GLY A 219 8.94 -17.33 -7.02
C GLY A 219 8.16 -16.05 -6.68
N THR A 220 7.01 -16.13 -6.01
CA THR A 220 6.21 -14.95 -5.63
C THR A 220 6.92 -14.10 -4.59
N ILE A 221 7.58 -14.73 -3.60
CA ILE A 221 8.27 -14.02 -2.53
C ILE A 221 9.55 -13.36 -3.06
N GLU A 222 10.27 -14.01 -3.96
CA GLU A 222 11.41 -13.41 -4.65
C GLU A 222 10.99 -12.20 -5.48
N ARG A 223 9.92 -12.33 -6.29
CA ARG A 223 9.37 -11.20 -7.07
C ARG A 223 8.86 -10.07 -6.19
N LEU A 224 8.23 -10.38 -5.06
CA LEU A 224 7.82 -9.38 -4.08
C LEU A 224 9.01 -8.56 -3.59
N ALA A 225 10.07 -9.24 -3.16
CA ALA A 225 11.28 -8.59 -2.66
C ALA A 225 11.98 -7.73 -3.73
N ALA A 226 11.81 -8.06 -5.02
CA ALA A 226 12.33 -7.28 -6.14
C ALA A 226 11.38 -6.15 -6.60
N GLY A 227 10.15 -6.08 -6.09
CA GLY A 227 9.12 -5.15 -6.57
C GLY A 227 8.53 -5.53 -7.95
N GLU A 228 8.61 -6.80 -8.32
CA GLU A 228 8.31 -7.33 -9.65
C GLU A 228 7.11 -8.30 -9.66
N LEU A 229 6.20 -8.18 -8.67
CA LEU A 229 5.01 -9.02 -8.61
C LEU A 229 4.23 -9.02 -9.94
N THR A 230 3.84 -10.21 -10.36
CA THR A 230 2.97 -10.41 -11.53
C THR A 230 1.50 -10.21 -11.18
N ALA A 231 0.66 -10.16 -12.20
CA ALA A 231 -0.78 -10.12 -11.98
C ALA A 231 -1.31 -11.46 -11.42
N GLU A 232 -0.69 -12.58 -11.77
CA GLU A 232 -1.03 -13.90 -11.20
C GLU A 232 -0.72 -13.97 -9.69
N ASP A 233 0.41 -13.41 -9.26
CA ASP A 233 0.77 -13.34 -7.83
C ASP A 233 -0.28 -12.55 -7.01
N ARG A 234 -0.72 -11.42 -7.58
CA ARG A 234 -1.79 -10.59 -6.98
C ARG A 234 -3.12 -11.32 -6.99
N ALA A 235 -3.47 -12.00 -8.08
CA ALA A 235 -4.71 -12.76 -8.19
C ALA A 235 -4.76 -13.91 -7.18
N GLU A 236 -3.68 -14.67 -6.99
CA GLU A 236 -3.61 -15.76 -6.01
C GLU A 236 -3.84 -15.22 -4.59
N THR A 237 -3.10 -14.18 -4.19
CA THR A 237 -3.20 -13.61 -2.84
C THR A 237 -4.54 -12.92 -2.58
N ALA A 238 -5.08 -12.18 -3.56
CA ALA A 238 -6.44 -11.60 -3.50
C ALA A 238 -7.52 -12.68 -3.35
N ALA A 239 -7.42 -13.78 -4.11
CA ALA A 239 -8.37 -14.87 -4.04
C ALA A 239 -8.34 -15.58 -2.68
N VAL A 240 -7.16 -15.83 -2.13
CA VAL A 240 -7.00 -16.41 -0.78
C VAL A 240 -7.62 -15.50 0.28
N ALA A 241 -7.33 -14.20 0.23
CA ALA A 241 -7.88 -13.25 1.19
C ALA A 241 -9.42 -13.19 1.10
N ALA A 242 -9.98 -13.06 -0.10
CA ALA A 242 -11.43 -13.02 -0.31
C ALA A 242 -12.14 -14.31 0.15
N ALA A 243 -11.47 -15.45 0.03
CA ALA A 243 -11.97 -16.76 0.43
C ALA A 243 -11.75 -17.09 1.92
N SER A 244 -10.99 -16.28 2.64
CA SER A 244 -10.65 -16.55 4.05
C SER A 244 -11.86 -16.51 4.97
N SER A 245 -11.79 -17.29 6.05
CA SER A 245 -12.84 -17.37 7.06
C SER A 245 -12.37 -16.71 8.36
N PRO A 246 -13.11 -15.75 8.93
CA PRO A 246 -12.67 -15.03 10.13
C PRO A 246 -12.44 -15.95 11.33
N GLY A 247 -11.39 -15.67 12.10
CA GLY A 247 -11.00 -16.41 13.30
C GLY A 247 -10.34 -17.77 13.02
N THR A 248 -10.04 -18.11 11.77
CA THR A 248 -9.44 -19.39 11.38
C THR A 248 -8.52 -19.23 10.18
N VAL A 249 -7.61 -20.18 9.99
CA VAL A 249 -6.73 -20.24 8.82
C VAL A 249 -7.40 -20.83 7.58
N GLU A 250 -8.63 -21.33 7.72
CA GLU A 250 -9.38 -22.00 6.67
C GLU A 250 -9.96 -21.04 5.62
N ILE A 251 -10.01 -21.52 4.38
CA ILE A 251 -10.58 -20.78 3.25
C ILE A 251 -11.72 -21.57 2.61
N SER A 252 -12.64 -20.88 1.97
CA SER A 252 -13.69 -21.50 1.16
C SER A 252 -13.21 -21.72 -0.28
N GLU A 253 -12.98 -22.97 -0.67
CA GLU A 253 -12.48 -23.35 -2.00
C GLU A 253 -13.34 -22.75 -3.13
N ALA A 254 -14.66 -22.85 -3.04
CA ALA A 254 -15.55 -22.30 -4.05
C ALA A 254 -15.46 -20.77 -4.16
N HIS A 255 -15.24 -20.04 -3.06
CA HIS A 255 -15.00 -18.59 -3.12
C HIS A 255 -13.62 -18.27 -3.68
N TYR A 256 -12.61 -19.08 -3.37
CA TYR A 256 -11.26 -18.93 -3.88
C TYR A 256 -11.24 -19.10 -5.41
N GLU A 257 -11.85 -20.14 -5.95
CA GLU A 257 -11.90 -20.37 -7.41
C GLU A 257 -12.56 -19.19 -8.12
N ARG A 258 -13.73 -18.76 -7.66
CA ARG A 258 -14.44 -17.60 -8.25
C ARG A 258 -13.65 -16.30 -8.15
N ALA A 259 -13.05 -16.03 -6.99
CA ALA A 259 -12.26 -14.82 -6.79
C ALA A 259 -10.99 -14.83 -7.65
N ARG A 260 -10.35 -15.99 -7.82
CA ARG A 260 -9.16 -16.16 -8.65
C ARG A 260 -9.48 -15.95 -10.13
N ASP A 261 -10.56 -16.55 -10.62
CA ASP A 261 -10.99 -16.38 -12.00
C ASP A 261 -11.28 -14.90 -12.29
N ARG A 262 -12.06 -14.23 -11.43
CA ARG A 262 -12.36 -12.80 -11.56
C ARG A 262 -11.10 -11.92 -11.50
N ALA A 263 -10.17 -12.24 -10.60
CA ALA A 263 -8.91 -11.52 -10.49
C ALA A 263 -8.02 -11.66 -11.73
N LEU A 264 -8.00 -12.85 -12.34
CA LEU A 264 -7.26 -13.11 -13.57
C LEU A 264 -7.92 -12.45 -14.78
N GLU A 265 -9.25 -12.42 -14.85
CA GLU A 265 -9.99 -11.69 -15.88
C GLU A 265 -9.61 -10.20 -15.86
N ALA A 266 -9.67 -9.56 -14.69
CA ALA A 266 -9.23 -8.17 -14.50
C ALA A 266 -7.74 -7.96 -14.91
N ALA A 267 -6.88 -8.96 -14.67
CA ALA A 267 -5.48 -8.96 -15.08
C ALA A 267 -5.27 -9.22 -16.59
N THR A 268 -6.20 -9.85 -17.29
CA THR A 268 -6.08 -10.03 -18.75
C THR A 268 -6.43 -8.76 -19.51
N ASP A 269 -7.36 -7.95 -19.00
CA ASP A 269 -7.64 -6.62 -19.53
C ASP A 269 -6.45 -5.66 -19.30
N GLU A 270 -5.59 -5.95 -18.30
CA GLU A 270 -4.28 -5.32 -18.18
C GLU A 270 -3.34 -5.63 -19.37
N SER A 271 -3.46 -6.76 -20.04
CA SER A 271 -2.46 -7.21 -21.01
C SER A 271 -2.67 -6.64 -22.42
N GLY A 272 -3.71 -5.84 -22.66
CA GLY A 272 -3.89 -5.04 -23.89
C GLY A 272 -4.22 -5.83 -25.16
N GLY A 273 -4.68 -7.08 -25.03
CA GLY A 273 -4.97 -7.97 -26.17
C GLY A 273 -6.44 -8.09 -26.58
N GLY A 274 -7.38 -7.52 -25.82
CA GLY A 274 -8.80 -7.66 -26.08
C GLY A 274 -9.35 -6.51 -26.93
N SER A 275 -9.98 -6.81 -28.08
CA SER A 275 -10.92 -5.90 -28.73
C SER A 275 -12.26 -5.82 -27.98
N GLY A 276 -12.22 -6.03 -26.65
CA GLY A 276 -13.38 -6.01 -25.78
C GLY A 276 -13.88 -4.58 -25.64
N VAL A 277 -15.18 -4.41 -25.84
CA VAL A 277 -15.89 -3.16 -25.53
C VAL A 277 -15.49 -2.77 -24.12
N ALA A 278 -14.89 -1.58 -23.95
CA ALA A 278 -14.66 -0.99 -22.64
C ALA A 278 -16.01 -1.00 -21.91
N THR A 279 -16.16 -1.89 -20.95
CA THR A 279 -17.24 -1.78 -19.98
C THR A 279 -16.92 -0.54 -19.15
N ASP A 280 -17.94 0.31 -18.95
CA ASP A 280 -17.91 1.46 -18.04
C ASP A 280 -17.78 0.96 -16.58
N GLU A 281 -16.78 0.11 -16.30
CA GLU A 281 -16.50 -0.44 -14.98
C GLU A 281 -15.47 0.45 -14.28
N ASP A 282 -15.87 0.98 -13.12
CA ASP A 282 -15.10 1.84 -12.22
C ASP A 282 -13.82 1.13 -11.72
N GLY A 283 -12.79 1.04 -12.56
CA GLY A 283 -11.56 0.33 -12.22
C GLY A 283 -10.66 -0.05 -13.40
N ALA A 284 -11.19 -0.06 -14.63
CA ALA A 284 -10.46 -0.46 -15.83
C ALA A 284 -9.20 0.40 -16.11
N TRP A 285 -9.13 1.61 -15.57
CA TRP A 285 -8.00 2.54 -15.74
C TRP A 285 -6.75 2.16 -14.94
N ILE A 286 -6.93 1.49 -13.78
CA ILE A 286 -5.92 1.32 -12.75
C ILE A 286 -4.69 0.59 -13.27
N GLY A 287 -4.90 -0.60 -13.81
CA GLY A 287 -3.82 -1.43 -14.34
C GLY A 287 -3.02 -0.72 -15.43
N PRO A 288 -3.67 -0.28 -16.52
CA PRO A 288 -3.03 0.53 -17.57
C PRO A 288 -2.26 1.74 -17.06
N ALA A 289 -2.80 2.50 -16.12
CA ALA A 289 -2.13 3.65 -15.52
C ALA A 289 -0.85 3.25 -14.78
N ILE A 290 -0.91 2.21 -13.93
CA ILE A 290 0.27 1.72 -13.22
C ILE A 290 1.39 1.32 -14.19
N ARG A 291 1.07 0.55 -15.24
CA ARG A 291 2.07 0.15 -16.25
C ARG A 291 2.69 1.35 -16.96
N GLU A 292 1.87 2.33 -17.31
CA GLU A 292 2.34 3.53 -17.97
C GLU A 292 3.25 4.35 -17.05
N TRP A 293 2.94 4.47 -15.77
CA TRP A 293 3.82 5.11 -14.79
C TRP A 293 5.19 4.45 -14.69
N HIS A 294 5.23 3.12 -14.55
CA HIS A 294 6.50 2.37 -14.54
C HIS A 294 7.27 2.56 -15.86
N ARG A 295 6.59 2.48 -17.01
CA ARG A 295 7.19 2.70 -18.33
C ARG A 295 7.81 4.09 -18.45
N ARG A 296 7.08 5.13 -18.02
CA ARG A 296 7.57 6.52 -18.05
C ARG A 296 8.76 6.72 -17.12
N ARG A 297 8.73 6.18 -15.90
CA ARG A 297 9.89 6.21 -14.99
C ARG A 297 11.13 5.61 -15.64
N VAL A 298 11.01 4.41 -16.23
CA VAL A 298 12.14 3.74 -16.89
C VAL A 298 12.65 4.55 -18.08
N ALA A 299 11.74 5.10 -18.90
CA ALA A 299 12.11 5.87 -20.08
C ALA A 299 12.73 7.24 -19.75
N ALA A 300 12.29 7.88 -18.67
CA ALA A 300 12.73 9.23 -18.29
C ALA A 300 14.09 9.23 -17.56
N GLY A 301 14.54 8.09 -17.02
CA GLY A 301 15.75 7.99 -16.22
C GLY A 301 15.62 8.82 -14.94
N GLU A 302 16.50 9.81 -14.76
CA GLU A 302 16.45 10.75 -13.62
C GLU A 302 15.49 11.92 -13.85
N THR A 303 14.98 12.11 -15.08
CA THR A 303 14.07 13.21 -15.39
C THR A 303 12.70 12.95 -14.79
N VAL A 304 12.11 13.98 -14.17
CA VAL A 304 10.76 13.90 -13.60
C VAL A 304 9.82 14.81 -14.39
N PRO A 305 8.74 14.28 -15.00
CA PRO A 305 7.77 15.09 -15.71
C PRO A 305 6.91 15.92 -14.74
N SER A 306 6.16 16.88 -15.28
CA SER A 306 5.17 17.62 -14.49
C SER A 306 4.07 16.68 -13.97
N PRO A 307 3.56 16.88 -12.74
CA PRO A 307 2.45 16.10 -12.18
C PRO A 307 1.20 16.06 -13.07
N SER A 308 0.93 17.14 -13.81
CA SER A 308 -0.19 17.27 -14.77
C SER A 308 -0.20 16.20 -15.87
N THR A 309 0.91 15.48 -16.04
CA THR A 309 1.00 14.26 -16.84
C THR A 309 -0.04 13.21 -16.42
N ALA A 310 -0.55 13.26 -15.19
CA ALA A 310 -1.64 12.39 -14.74
C ALA A 310 -2.89 12.47 -15.61
N ALA A 311 -3.17 13.61 -16.25
CA ALA A 311 -4.28 13.72 -17.20
C ALA A 311 -4.18 12.70 -18.35
N ASP A 312 -2.97 12.51 -18.88
CA ASP A 312 -2.72 11.56 -19.96
C ASP A 312 -2.62 10.10 -19.48
N VAL A 313 -2.25 9.89 -18.21
CA VAL A 313 -1.96 8.56 -17.65
C VAL A 313 -3.17 7.95 -16.94
N GLU A 314 -3.97 8.76 -16.26
CA GLU A 314 -5.07 8.35 -15.39
C GLU A 314 -6.41 8.89 -15.92
N ASP A 315 -6.57 10.21 -16.04
CA ASP A 315 -7.88 10.83 -16.36
C ASP A 315 -8.40 10.41 -17.74
N ALA A 316 -7.53 10.43 -18.77
CA ALA A 316 -7.85 9.97 -20.12
C ALA A 316 -8.24 8.49 -20.20
N ARG A 317 -8.01 7.71 -19.13
CA ARG A 317 -8.41 6.31 -19.01
C ARG A 317 -9.66 6.10 -18.15
N GLY A 318 -10.26 7.17 -17.62
CA GLY A 318 -11.45 7.12 -16.79
C GLY A 318 -11.17 7.12 -15.29
N ALA A 319 -10.02 7.63 -14.84
CA ALA A 319 -9.81 7.87 -13.42
C ALA A 319 -10.78 8.96 -12.91
N PRO A 320 -11.37 8.82 -11.71
CA PRO A 320 -12.25 9.85 -11.16
C PRO A 320 -11.53 11.18 -11.00
N GLU A 321 -12.23 12.28 -11.29
CA GLU A 321 -11.69 13.63 -11.17
C GLU A 321 -11.38 13.99 -9.71
N THR A 322 -10.46 14.92 -9.52
CA THR A 322 -10.23 15.55 -8.21
C THR A 322 -10.40 17.06 -8.34
N PRO A 323 -11.15 17.71 -7.42
CA PRO A 323 -11.50 19.13 -7.56
C PRO A 323 -10.32 20.07 -7.30
N GLY A 324 -9.27 19.62 -6.61
CA GLY A 324 -8.21 20.50 -6.10
C GLY A 324 -8.63 21.17 -4.78
N TRP A 325 -7.71 21.95 -4.20
CA TRP A 325 -7.88 22.52 -2.85
C TRP A 325 -8.65 23.85 -2.86
N ASP A 326 -8.53 24.65 -3.93
CA ASP A 326 -9.21 25.94 -4.07
C ASP A 326 -10.75 25.83 -4.03
N ASP A 327 -11.29 24.67 -4.43
CA ASP A 327 -12.73 24.40 -4.43
C ASP A 327 -13.26 23.92 -3.06
N LEU A 328 -12.39 23.49 -2.14
CA LEU A 328 -12.75 23.04 -0.78
C LEU A 328 -12.78 24.19 0.25
N GLU A 329 -12.04 25.29 0.01
CA GLU A 329 -12.05 26.48 0.88
C GLU A 329 -13.32 27.35 0.72
N GLY A 330 -14.22 26.99 -0.21
CA GLY A 330 -15.43 27.74 -0.54
C GLY A 330 -16.71 27.29 0.17
N GLU A 331 -16.68 26.23 0.97
CA GLU A 331 -17.85 25.66 1.68
C GLU A 331 -17.90 26.00 3.18
#